data_AF-A0A321LRA1-F1
#
_entry.id   AF-A0A321LRA1-F1
#
_cell.length_a   1.000
_cell.length_b   1.000
_cell.length_c   1.000
_cell.angle_alpha   90.00
_cell.angle_beta   90.00
_cell.angle_gamma   90.00
#
_symmetry.space_group_name_H-M   'P 1'
#
loop_
_entity.id
_entity.type
_entity.pdbx_description
1 polymer ?
#
loop_
_entity_poly.entity_id
_entity_poly.type
_entity_poly.pdbx_seq_one_letter_code
_entity_poly.pdbx_strand_id
1 'polypeptide(L)'
;MSTTLLRRKAQMLFACAVLLAAIPVSALAQDAAQVLAVSVRFGTIKNTKQLNEQTLTEVNRLQKLAQEANAAKHYGEALKYMFHGMALMDGQEWSPFNAFRAAVTVKAERAMLEPSQAVKLHVGQLFELDQKVDGSVNFTITIKTDETAPPIKVLQSLDGPIPDYAVKPYDAVVTIPDVPDGNYRLNITFKPSAGDAISKSIPVRVDRGLSAKAAAAKKRAADIEALLKSKKQDALLSSVATAEYQIGLFDLANAGEINLVRINFNEALANANAMLDQIAAGKDPLAPRRGDFKKAYRSKVDDTLQPYRLFVPTSYDGSKAYPLIIALHGMGGDENSYFDGYANGAFKTAAEAHGYIVACPKGRQSASMYVGTAEKDVMDVLAEVQRSYRIDSDRVYMTGHSMGGFGTWSVAINHPDVFAAIAPIAGGGNPMEIPKVAHIPALVVHGDADKTVPVARSRTMVAAEKQAGGEVKYIEVPNGSHISIVVPTFNEVFDWFDGHKRKSADAKAAAAQGK
;
A
#
# COMPACT_ATOMS: atom_id res chain seq x y z
N MET A 1 10.66 -67.89 -2.74
CA MET A 1 9.21 -67.59 -2.88
C MET A 1 8.51 -68.17 -1.65
N SER A 2 7.84 -67.46 -0.75
CA SER A 2 7.42 -66.06 -0.75
C SER A 2 7.40 -65.51 0.69
N THR A 3 8.52 -64.89 1.10
CA THR A 3 8.59 -63.84 2.14
C THR A 3 8.24 -62.46 1.57
N THR A 4 7.77 -62.43 0.32
CA THR A 4 7.55 -61.22 -0.48
C THR A 4 6.11 -60.69 -0.38
N LEU A 5 5.17 -61.48 0.17
CA LEU A 5 3.76 -61.09 0.28
C LEU A 5 3.40 -60.34 1.58
N LEU A 6 4.16 -60.50 2.66
CA LEU A 6 3.87 -59.81 3.94
C LEU A 6 4.47 -58.40 4.03
N ARG A 7 5.56 -58.09 3.30
CA ARG A 7 6.16 -56.75 3.32
C ARG A 7 5.40 -55.70 2.50
N ARG A 8 4.54 -56.12 1.56
CA ARG A 8 3.74 -55.18 0.74
C ARG A 8 2.47 -54.67 1.42
N LYS A 9 2.00 -55.29 2.51
CA LYS A 9 0.84 -54.79 3.28
C LYS A 9 1.22 -53.83 4.42
N ALA A 10 2.46 -53.85 4.90
CA ALA A 10 2.92 -52.92 5.93
C ALA A 10 3.35 -51.54 5.37
N GLN A 11 3.73 -51.44 4.09
CA GLN A 11 4.02 -50.16 3.43
C GLN A 11 2.77 -49.46 2.85
N MET A 12 1.62 -50.14 2.80
CA MET A 12 0.37 -49.56 2.28
C MET A 12 -0.53 -48.95 3.35
N LEU A 13 -0.19 -49.09 4.64
CA LEU A 13 -0.96 -48.53 5.76
C LEU A 13 -0.36 -47.25 6.38
N PHE A 14 0.76 -46.76 5.86
CA PHE A 14 1.37 -45.49 6.31
C PHE A 14 1.30 -44.35 5.28
N ALA A 15 0.56 -44.55 4.18
CA ALA A 15 0.43 -43.56 3.09
C ALA A 15 -0.98 -42.93 2.99
N CYS A 16 -1.86 -43.13 3.97
CA CYS A 16 -3.25 -42.66 3.94
C CYS A 16 -3.63 -41.65 5.04
N ALA A 17 -2.67 -40.99 5.69
CA ALA A 17 -2.99 -39.88 6.57
C ALA A 17 -2.07 -38.70 6.28
N VAL A 18 -2.68 -37.52 6.15
CA VAL A 18 -2.05 -36.21 5.87
C VAL A 18 -1.86 -35.91 4.38
N LEU A 19 -2.96 -35.93 3.62
CA LEU A 19 -3.22 -34.91 2.60
C LEU A 19 -3.93 -33.74 3.31
N LEU A 20 -3.26 -33.13 4.30
CA LEU A 20 -3.59 -31.76 4.66
C LEU A 20 -3.10 -30.95 3.47
N ALA A 21 -4.04 -30.42 2.67
CA ALA A 21 -3.74 -29.43 1.67
C ALA A 21 -2.87 -28.37 2.34
N ALA A 22 -1.58 -28.35 2.02
CA ALA A 22 -0.70 -27.29 2.45
C ALA A 22 -1.20 -26.03 1.74
N ILE A 23 -2.11 -25.31 2.38
CA ILE A 23 -2.50 -23.99 1.91
C ILE A 23 -1.19 -23.20 1.86
N PRO A 24 -0.77 -22.73 0.68
CA PRO A 24 0.52 -22.07 0.56
C PRO A 24 0.56 -20.89 1.54
N VAL A 25 1.65 -20.77 2.29
CA VAL A 25 1.84 -19.71 3.31
C VAL A 25 1.59 -18.31 2.72
N SER A 26 1.84 -18.14 1.41
CA SER A 26 1.52 -16.93 0.66
C SER A 26 0.02 -16.63 0.58
N ALA A 27 -0.85 -17.64 0.39
CA ALA A 27 -2.29 -17.45 0.37
C ALA A 27 -2.83 -17.07 1.77
N LEU A 28 -2.36 -17.73 2.82
CA LEU A 28 -2.73 -17.37 4.20
C LEU A 28 -2.27 -15.94 4.57
N ALA A 29 -1.09 -15.54 4.12
CA ALA A 29 -0.60 -14.18 4.34
C ALA A 29 -1.43 -13.13 3.57
N GLN A 30 -1.87 -13.46 2.36
CA GLN A 30 -2.74 -12.61 1.56
C GLN A 30 -4.13 -12.45 2.20
N ASP A 31 -4.71 -13.54 2.69
CA ASP A 31 -6.02 -13.52 3.36
C ASP A 31 -5.95 -12.75 4.68
N ALA A 32 -4.88 -12.91 5.46
CA ALA A 32 -4.66 -12.14 6.68
C ALA A 32 -4.52 -10.63 6.41
N ALA A 33 -3.77 -10.24 5.36
CA ALA A 33 -3.65 -8.85 4.94
C ALA A 33 -5.00 -8.28 4.48
N GLN A 34 -5.82 -9.09 3.81
CA GLN A 34 -7.15 -8.69 3.38
C GLN A 34 -8.10 -8.49 4.57
N VAL A 35 -8.10 -9.40 5.56
CA VAL A 35 -8.87 -9.25 6.80
C VAL A 35 -8.46 -7.98 7.54
N LEU A 36 -7.16 -7.71 7.64
CA LEU A 36 -6.66 -6.48 8.27
C LEU A 36 -7.21 -5.23 7.58
N ALA A 37 -7.10 -5.16 6.24
CA ALA A 37 -7.59 -4.04 5.44
C ALA A 37 -9.11 -3.83 5.62
N VAL A 38 -9.89 -4.91 5.59
CA VAL A 38 -11.35 -4.85 5.80
C VAL A 38 -11.69 -4.47 7.24
N SER A 39 -10.92 -4.90 8.23
CA SER A 39 -11.12 -4.54 9.64
C SER A 39 -10.92 -3.04 9.89
N VAL A 40 -9.93 -2.43 9.22
CA VAL A 40 -9.67 -1.00 9.31
C VAL A 40 -10.87 -0.24 8.75
N ARG A 41 -11.34 -0.63 7.56
CA ARG A 41 -12.54 -0.05 6.95
C ARG A 41 -13.78 -0.20 7.83
N PHE A 42 -14.00 -1.40 8.39
CA PHE A 42 -15.10 -1.67 9.31
C PHE A 42 -15.05 -0.74 10.52
N GLY A 43 -13.90 -0.63 11.17
CA GLY A 43 -13.69 0.24 12.33
C GLY A 43 -13.95 1.70 12.00
N THR A 44 -13.45 2.18 10.86
CA THR A 44 -13.70 3.55 10.38
C THR A 44 -15.18 3.83 10.21
N ILE A 45 -15.94 2.95 9.53
CA ILE A 45 -17.38 3.16 9.31
C ILE A 45 -18.12 3.18 10.65
N LYS A 46 -17.82 2.22 11.52
CA LYS A 46 -18.45 2.11 12.85
C LYS A 46 -18.23 3.35 13.71
N ASN A 47 -17.03 3.91 13.67
CA ASN A 47 -16.69 5.07 14.49
C ASN A 47 -17.17 6.40 13.88
N THR A 48 -17.42 6.45 12.57
CA THR A 48 -17.86 7.66 11.86
C THR A 48 -19.37 7.81 11.77
N LYS A 49 -20.12 6.71 11.71
CA LYS A 49 -21.58 6.74 11.59
C LYS A 49 -22.28 6.83 12.95
N GLN A 50 -23.36 7.61 13.00
CA GLN A 50 -24.32 7.54 14.10
C GLN A 50 -25.23 6.34 13.87
N LEU A 51 -25.19 5.39 14.79
CA LEU A 51 -25.98 4.15 14.73
C LEU A 51 -26.99 4.14 15.88
N ASN A 52 -28.18 3.60 15.65
CA ASN A 52 -29.10 3.30 16.74
C ASN A 52 -28.56 2.16 17.62
N GLU A 53 -29.06 2.06 18.85
CA GLU A 53 -28.56 1.13 19.86
C GLU A 53 -28.63 -0.35 19.42
N GLN A 54 -29.72 -0.72 18.72
CA GLN A 54 -29.90 -2.07 18.19
C GLN A 54 -28.83 -2.41 17.15
N THR A 55 -28.59 -1.52 16.18
CA THR A 55 -27.59 -1.70 15.13
C THR A 55 -26.19 -1.74 15.73
N LEU A 56 -25.88 -0.84 16.67
CA LEU A 56 -24.59 -0.81 17.34
C LEU A 56 -24.32 -2.10 18.12
N THR A 57 -25.33 -2.63 18.82
CA THR A 57 -25.23 -3.90 19.56
C THR A 57 -24.90 -5.06 18.62
N GLU A 58 -25.59 -5.15 17.49
CA GLU A 58 -25.35 -6.22 16.53
C GLU A 58 -23.99 -6.07 15.82
N VAL A 59 -23.61 -4.84 15.44
CA VAL A 59 -22.29 -4.54 14.88
C VAL A 59 -21.16 -4.89 15.86
N ASN A 60 -21.34 -4.65 17.16
CA ASN A 60 -20.39 -5.07 18.21
C ASN A 60 -20.26 -6.59 18.29
N ARG A 61 -21.40 -7.31 18.22
CA ARG A 61 -21.42 -8.78 18.21
C ARG A 61 -20.66 -9.33 17.00
N LEU A 62 -20.95 -8.81 15.81
CA LEU A 62 -20.28 -9.21 14.56
C LEU A 62 -18.78 -8.89 14.58
N GLN A 63 -18.38 -7.75 15.16
CA GLN A 63 -16.97 -7.42 15.32
C GLN A 63 -16.23 -8.44 16.21
N LYS A 64 -16.85 -8.86 17.32
CA LYS A 64 -16.28 -9.88 18.21
C LYS A 64 -16.13 -11.22 17.49
N LEU A 65 -17.17 -11.66 16.78
CA LEU A 65 -17.10 -12.89 15.97
C LEU A 65 -16.01 -12.81 14.89
N ALA A 66 -15.86 -11.65 14.24
CA ALA A 66 -14.80 -11.45 13.26
C ALA A 66 -13.40 -11.54 13.89
N GLN A 67 -13.21 -11.01 15.10
CA GLN A 67 -11.96 -11.11 15.84
C GLN A 67 -11.64 -12.55 16.24
N GLU A 68 -12.64 -13.29 16.73
CA GLU A 68 -12.51 -14.71 17.09
C GLU A 68 -12.18 -15.58 15.87
N ALA A 69 -12.90 -15.37 14.75
CA ALA A 69 -12.63 -16.06 13.49
C ALA A 69 -11.22 -15.75 12.96
N ASN A 70 -10.79 -14.49 13.00
CA ASN A 70 -9.45 -14.11 12.58
C ASN A 70 -8.35 -14.73 13.48
N ALA A 71 -8.56 -14.76 14.80
CA ALA A 71 -7.65 -15.42 15.74
C ALA A 71 -7.54 -16.93 15.47
N ALA A 72 -8.65 -17.57 15.07
CA ALA A 72 -8.70 -18.96 14.62
C ALA A 72 -8.18 -19.19 13.19
N LYS A 73 -7.75 -18.14 12.48
CA LYS A 73 -7.35 -18.17 11.06
C LYS A 73 -8.46 -18.60 10.10
N HIS A 74 -9.72 -18.44 10.50
CA HIS A 74 -10.90 -18.61 9.65
C HIS A 74 -11.19 -17.29 8.92
N TYR A 75 -10.32 -16.92 7.97
CA TYR A 75 -10.34 -15.58 7.36
C TYR A 75 -11.62 -15.28 6.56
N GLY A 76 -12.19 -16.27 5.87
CA GLY A 76 -13.48 -16.12 5.17
C GLY A 76 -14.61 -15.74 6.12
N GLU A 77 -14.73 -16.42 7.26
CA GLU A 77 -15.72 -16.10 8.30
C GLU A 77 -15.49 -14.69 8.88
N ALA A 78 -14.23 -14.33 9.14
CA ALA A 78 -13.89 -12.98 9.62
C ALA A 78 -14.35 -11.90 8.63
N LEU A 79 -14.08 -12.10 7.33
CA LEU A 79 -14.56 -11.21 6.27
C LEU A 79 -16.09 -11.16 6.22
N LYS A 80 -16.77 -12.32 6.27
CA LYS A 80 -18.23 -12.40 6.25
C LYS A 80 -18.86 -11.56 7.36
N TYR A 81 -18.40 -11.71 8.61
CA TYR A 81 -18.91 -10.91 9.73
C TYR A 81 -18.66 -9.41 9.58
N MET A 82 -17.48 -9.01 9.07
CA MET A 82 -17.18 -7.60 8.82
C MET A 82 -18.06 -7.03 7.71
N PHE A 83 -18.23 -7.74 6.59
CA PHE A 83 -19.13 -7.29 5.51
C PHE A 83 -20.59 -7.23 5.96
N HIS A 84 -21.04 -8.19 6.78
CA HIS A 84 -22.36 -8.16 7.39
C HIS A 84 -22.54 -6.91 8.26
N GLY A 85 -21.63 -6.63 9.19
CA GLY A 85 -21.76 -5.45 10.03
C GLY A 85 -21.68 -4.16 9.22
N MET A 86 -20.87 -4.09 8.15
CA MET A 86 -20.87 -2.93 7.24
C MET A 86 -22.23 -2.74 6.53
N ALA A 87 -22.87 -3.82 6.06
CA ALA A 87 -24.20 -3.73 5.47
C ALA A 87 -25.22 -3.18 6.47
N LEU A 88 -25.21 -3.66 7.72
CA LEU A 88 -26.10 -3.14 8.77
C LEU A 88 -25.86 -1.67 9.08
N MET A 89 -24.60 -1.23 9.11
CA MET A 89 -24.23 0.19 9.28
C MET A 89 -24.67 1.06 8.10
N ASP A 90 -24.88 0.47 6.92
CA ASP A 90 -25.44 1.11 5.73
C ASP A 90 -26.96 1.00 5.66
N GLY A 91 -27.62 0.43 6.68
CA GLY A 91 -29.07 0.21 6.70
C GLY A 91 -29.54 -0.87 5.73
N GLN A 92 -28.63 -1.72 5.26
CA GLN A 92 -28.94 -2.82 4.35
C GLN A 92 -29.18 -4.11 5.12
N GLU A 93 -30.25 -4.82 4.73
CA GLU A 93 -30.53 -6.17 5.22
C GLU A 93 -29.44 -7.15 4.75
N TRP A 94 -29.04 -8.08 5.62
CA TRP A 94 -28.12 -9.16 5.26
C TRP A 94 -28.85 -10.37 4.66
N SER A 95 -29.43 -10.17 3.48
CA SER A 95 -30.05 -11.26 2.70
C SER A 95 -28.99 -12.15 2.02
N PRO A 96 -29.33 -13.38 1.59
CA PRO A 96 -28.40 -14.24 0.85
C PRO A 96 -27.78 -13.56 -0.38
N PHE A 97 -28.56 -12.74 -1.10
CA PHE A 97 -28.05 -12.00 -2.26
C PHE A 97 -27.13 -10.84 -1.87
N ASN A 98 -27.37 -10.16 -0.75
CA ASN A 98 -26.45 -9.12 -0.25
C ASN A 98 -25.16 -9.73 0.31
N ALA A 99 -25.24 -10.92 0.92
CA ALA A 99 -24.06 -11.71 1.28
C ALA A 99 -23.25 -12.09 0.04
N PHE A 100 -23.89 -12.60 -1.02
CA PHE A 100 -23.25 -12.88 -2.30
C PHE A 100 -22.62 -11.63 -2.94
N ARG A 101 -23.32 -10.49 -2.92
CA ARG A 101 -22.82 -9.20 -3.43
C ARG A 101 -21.51 -8.78 -2.75
N ALA A 102 -21.43 -9.00 -1.44
CA ALA A 102 -20.24 -8.75 -0.64
C ALA A 102 -19.13 -9.79 -0.86
N ALA A 103 -19.50 -11.06 -1.07
CA ALA A 103 -18.57 -12.17 -1.25
C ALA A 103 -17.93 -12.22 -2.64
N VAL A 104 -18.70 -11.97 -3.71
CA VAL A 104 -18.28 -12.26 -5.08
C VAL A 104 -17.14 -11.35 -5.53
N THR A 105 -16.11 -11.98 -6.10
CA THR A 105 -14.93 -11.34 -6.67
C THR A 105 -14.83 -11.65 -8.14
N VAL A 106 -14.31 -10.70 -8.90
CA VAL A 106 -13.90 -10.93 -10.28
C VAL A 106 -12.52 -10.36 -10.45
N LYS A 107 -11.60 -11.16 -10.98
CA LYS A 107 -10.23 -10.75 -11.32
C LYS A 107 -9.94 -11.12 -12.77
N ALA A 108 -9.31 -10.22 -13.51
CA ALA A 108 -8.71 -10.60 -14.78
C ALA A 108 -7.35 -11.25 -14.52
N GLU A 109 -6.98 -12.24 -15.33
CA GLU A 109 -5.62 -12.82 -15.35
C GLU A 109 -4.57 -11.72 -15.58
N ARG A 110 -4.92 -10.71 -16.36
CA ARG A 110 -4.09 -9.55 -16.64
C ARG A 110 -4.93 -8.34 -17.05
N ALA A 111 -4.43 -7.14 -16.78
CA ALA A 111 -5.13 -5.88 -17.06
C ALA A 111 -4.63 -5.12 -18.30
N MET A 112 -3.43 -5.41 -18.80
CA MET A 112 -2.89 -4.82 -20.04
C MET A 112 -3.14 -5.81 -21.18
N LEU A 113 -3.90 -5.37 -22.17
CA LEU A 113 -4.49 -6.20 -23.20
C LEU A 113 -4.20 -5.63 -24.59
N GLU A 114 -4.29 -6.49 -25.59
CA GLU A 114 -4.25 -6.11 -27.00
C GLU A 114 -5.54 -6.51 -27.72
N PRO A 115 -5.92 -5.81 -28.80
CA PRO A 115 -7.01 -6.24 -29.66
C PRO A 115 -6.88 -7.70 -30.09
N SER A 116 -8.01 -8.40 -30.18
CA SER A 116 -8.12 -9.83 -30.53
C SER A 116 -7.45 -10.81 -29.56
N GLN A 117 -6.87 -10.33 -28.46
CA GLN A 117 -6.30 -11.18 -27.43
C GLN A 117 -7.40 -11.80 -26.57
N ALA A 118 -7.27 -13.09 -26.22
CA ALA A 118 -8.12 -13.72 -25.23
C ALA A 118 -7.61 -13.44 -23.81
N VAL A 119 -8.48 -13.02 -22.90
CA VAL A 119 -8.19 -12.85 -21.46
C VAL A 119 -9.08 -13.76 -20.65
N LYS A 120 -8.51 -14.40 -19.63
CA LYS A 120 -9.27 -15.18 -18.65
C LYS A 120 -9.74 -14.28 -17.50
N LEU A 121 -11.00 -14.38 -17.14
CA LEU A 121 -11.60 -13.75 -15.96
C LEU A 121 -11.96 -14.82 -14.94
N HIS A 122 -11.48 -14.65 -13.73
CA HIS A 122 -11.73 -15.53 -12.60
C HIS A 122 -12.86 -14.96 -11.75
N VAL A 123 -13.97 -15.69 -11.66
CA VAL A 123 -15.07 -15.41 -10.73
C VAL A 123 -14.91 -16.31 -9.52
N GLY A 124 -14.74 -15.68 -8.36
CA GLY A 124 -14.55 -16.36 -7.07
C GLY A 124 -15.38 -15.72 -5.97
N GLN A 125 -15.19 -16.16 -4.73
CA GLN A 125 -15.80 -15.56 -3.55
C GLN A 125 -14.79 -15.41 -2.41
N LEU A 126 -14.96 -14.37 -1.60
CA LEU A 126 -14.16 -14.13 -0.39
C LEU A 126 -14.53 -15.07 0.76
N PHE A 127 -15.76 -15.57 0.77
CA PHE A 127 -16.30 -16.44 1.81
C PHE A 127 -17.47 -17.26 1.28
N GLU A 128 -17.73 -18.39 1.94
CA GLU A 128 -18.90 -19.24 1.70
C GLU A 128 -20.18 -18.57 2.19
N LEU A 129 -21.31 -18.89 1.56
CA LEU A 129 -22.60 -18.34 1.94
C LEU A 129 -23.33 -19.24 2.93
N ASP A 130 -23.98 -18.65 3.93
CA ASP A 130 -24.79 -19.40 4.90
C ASP A 130 -26.04 -20.03 4.26
N GLN A 131 -26.53 -19.42 3.18
CA GLN A 131 -27.70 -19.86 2.43
C GLN A 131 -27.43 -19.77 0.94
N LYS A 132 -28.00 -20.72 0.18
CA LYS A 132 -27.94 -20.69 -1.29
C LYS A 132 -28.71 -19.48 -1.82
N VAL A 133 -28.22 -18.94 -2.93
CA VAL A 133 -28.91 -17.87 -3.65
C VAL A 133 -29.76 -18.51 -4.75
N ASP A 134 -31.07 -18.54 -4.54
CA ASP A 134 -32.01 -19.02 -5.55
C ASP A 134 -32.21 -17.98 -6.66
N GLY A 135 -31.98 -18.37 -7.91
CA GLY A 135 -32.21 -17.50 -9.07
C GLY A 135 -31.52 -18.00 -10.34
N SER A 136 -31.59 -17.20 -11.40
CA SER A 136 -30.83 -17.40 -12.64
C SER A 136 -29.92 -16.19 -12.82
N VAL A 137 -28.60 -16.39 -12.96
CA VAL A 137 -27.69 -15.33 -13.35
C VAL A 137 -27.37 -15.44 -14.82
N ASN A 138 -27.56 -14.31 -15.50
CA ASN A 138 -27.07 -14.09 -16.83
C ASN A 138 -25.71 -13.40 -16.72
N PHE A 139 -24.64 -14.18 -16.85
CA PHE A 139 -23.27 -13.66 -16.84
C PHE A 139 -23.02 -12.86 -18.09
N THR A 140 -23.19 -11.55 -18.03
CA THR A 140 -22.90 -10.68 -19.19
C THR A 140 -21.54 -10.04 -19.01
N ILE A 141 -20.65 -10.27 -19.97
CA ILE A 141 -19.34 -9.62 -20.00
C ILE A 141 -19.36 -8.52 -21.05
N THR A 142 -19.10 -7.28 -20.64
CA THR A 142 -19.14 -6.10 -21.53
C THR A 142 -17.90 -5.24 -21.37
N ILE A 143 -17.35 -4.76 -22.49
CA ILE A 143 -16.31 -3.71 -22.49
C ILE A 143 -16.96 -2.33 -22.59
N LYS A 144 -16.57 -1.43 -21.69
CA LYS A 144 -16.98 -0.02 -21.69
C LYS A 144 -15.79 0.91 -21.47
N THR A 145 -15.89 2.18 -21.84
CA THR A 145 -14.89 3.22 -21.49
C THR A 145 -15.02 3.66 -20.02
N ASP A 146 -16.24 3.70 -19.50
CA ASP A 146 -16.55 3.98 -18.08
C ASP A 146 -17.91 3.34 -17.68
N GLU A 147 -18.40 3.56 -16.46
CA GLU A 147 -19.64 2.93 -15.97
C GLU A 147 -20.91 3.45 -16.68
N THR A 148 -20.90 4.70 -17.14
CA THR A 148 -22.05 5.38 -17.76
C THR A 148 -22.06 5.30 -19.28
N ALA A 149 -20.93 4.96 -19.90
CA ALA A 149 -20.77 4.81 -21.32
C ALA A 149 -21.64 3.66 -21.89
N PRO A 150 -22.16 3.83 -23.12
CA PRO A 150 -22.86 2.76 -23.80
C PRO A 150 -21.93 1.55 -24.01
N PRO A 151 -22.46 0.31 -23.97
CA PRO A 151 -21.66 -0.88 -24.20
C PRO A 151 -21.07 -0.86 -25.61
N ILE A 152 -19.74 -1.01 -25.73
CA ILE A 152 -19.09 -1.05 -27.05
C ILE A 152 -19.23 -2.45 -27.66
N LYS A 153 -19.20 -3.50 -26.83
CA LYS A 153 -19.43 -4.89 -27.26
C LYS A 153 -19.79 -5.79 -26.07
N VAL A 154 -20.78 -6.66 -26.25
CA VAL A 154 -21.07 -7.80 -25.36
C VAL A 154 -20.23 -8.99 -25.84
N LEU A 155 -19.46 -9.59 -24.94
CA LEU A 155 -18.49 -10.63 -25.30
C LEU A 155 -18.97 -12.05 -25.01
N GLN A 156 -19.77 -12.24 -23.96
CA GLN A 156 -20.35 -13.54 -23.62
C GLN A 156 -21.58 -13.37 -22.70
N SER A 157 -22.58 -14.23 -22.89
CA SER A 157 -23.70 -14.48 -21.98
C SER A 157 -23.66 -15.95 -21.56
N LEU A 158 -23.81 -16.23 -20.25
CA LEU A 158 -24.02 -17.58 -19.74
C LEU A 158 -25.31 -17.61 -18.93
N ASP A 159 -26.18 -18.57 -19.22
CA ASP A 159 -27.44 -18.77 -18.50
C ASP A 159 -27.28 -19.90 -17.46
N GLY A 160 -27.76 -19.69 -16.23
CA GLY A 160 -27.79 -20.75 -15.20
C GLY A 160 -27.99 -20.25 -13.77
N PRO A 161 -28.17 -21.16 -12.79
CA PRO A 161 -28.23 -20.79 -11.37
C PRO A 161 -26.89 -20.24 -10.88
N ILE A 162 -26.89 -19.44 -9.81
CA ILE A 162 -25.65 -18.94 -9.18
C ILE A 162 -25.03 -20.08 -8.37
N PRO A 163 -23.91 -20.70 -8.80
CA PRO A 163 -23.16 -21.59 -7.94
C PRO A 163 -22.48 -20.80 -6.82
N ASP A 164 -22.19 -21.47 -5.71
CA ASP A 164 -21.26 -20.95 -4.72
C ASP A 164 -19.84 -20.97 -5.31
N TYR A 165 -19.31 -19.79 -5.65
CA TYR A 165 -17.99 -19.64 -6.26
C TYR A 165 -16.84 -19.88 -5.29
N ALA A 166 -17.09 -20.00 -3.99
CA ALA A 166 -16.08 -20.48 -3.04
C ALA A 166 -15.78 -21.97 -3.27
N VAL A 167 -16.80 -22.74 -3.66
CA VAL A 167 -16.69 -24.19 -3.91
C VAL A 167 -16.42 -24.50 -5.38
N LYS A 168 -17.05 -23.77 -6.30
CA LYS A 168 -16.96 -23.98 -7.74
C LYS A 168 -16.62 -22.66 -8.45
N PRO A 169 -15.34 -22.22 -8.44
CA PRO A 169 -14.92 -21.03 -9.16
C PRO A 169 -15.21 -21.17 -10.66
N TYR A 170 -15.42 -20.04 -11.32
CA TYR A 170 -15.74 -20.01 -12.75
C TYR A 170 -14.75 -19.14 -13.51
N ASP A 171 -14.18 -19.73 -14.56
CA ASP A 171 -13.29 -19.05 -15.49
C ASP A 171 -14.04 -18.72 -16.77
N ALA A 172 -14.15 -17.44 -17.10
CA ALA A 172 -14.63 -16.99 -18.40
C ALA A 172 -13.45 -16.64 -19.30
N VAL A 173 -13.46 -17.07 -20.56
CA VAL A 173 -12.44 -16.67 -21.55
C VAL A 173 -13.09 -15.74 -22.54
N VAL A 174 -12.50 -14.56 -22.70
CA VAL A 174 -13.10 -13.44 -23.39
C VAL A 174 -12.13 -12.88 -24.41
N THR A 175 -12.55 -12.77 -25.68
CA THR A 175 -11.73 -12.17 -26.74
C THR A 175 -11.96 -10.67 -26.82
N ILE A 176 -10.90 -9.89 -26.65
CA ILE A 176 -10.96 -8.43 -26.70
C ILE A 176 -11.25 -7.98 -28.14
N PRO A 177 -12.29 -7.15 -28.39
CA PRO A 177 -12.56 -6.60 -29.70
C PRO A 177 -11.47 -5.67 -30.19
N ASP A 178 -11.50 -5.41 -31.50
CA ASP A 178 -10.73 -4.33 -32.09
C ASP A 178 -11.32 -2.98 -31.67
N VAL A 179 -10.65 -2.31 -30.72
CA VAL A 179 -11.04 -1.00 -30.17
C VAL A 179 -9.83 -0.05 -30.21
N PRO A 180 -10.04 1.28 -30.19
CA PRO A 180 -8.94 2.23 -30.06
C PRO A 180 -8.09 1.98 -28.81
N ASP A 181 -6.85 2.47 -28.83
CA ASP A 181 -5.99 2.36 -27.65
C ASP A 181 -6.54 3.24 -26.52
N GLY A 182 -6.68 2.69 -25.31
CA GLY A 182 -7.32 3.41 -24.23
C GLY A 182 -7.59 2.60 -22.97
N ASN A 183 -8.17 3.29 -21.98
CA ASN A 183 -8.64 2.70 -20.74
C ASN A 183 -10.09 2.24 -20.90
N TYR A 184 -10.36 1.02 -20.47
CA TYR A 184 -11.66 0.38 -20.54
C TYR A 184 -11.99 -0.32 -19.22
N ARG A 185 -13.20 -0.84 -19.13
CA ARG A 185 -13.68 -1.66 -18.02
C ARG A 185 -14.35 -2.92 -18.55
N LEU A 186 -13.95 -4.07 -18.02
CA LEU A 186 -14.66 -5.34 -18.18
C LEU A 186 -15.71 -5.43 -17.07
N ASN A 187 -16.97 -5.38 -17.46
CA ASN A 187 -18.09 -5.49 -16.54
C ASN A 187 -18.64 -6.89 -16.57
N ILE A 188 -18.77 -7.50 -15.39
CA ILE A 188 -19.54 -8.73 -15.19
C ILE A 188 -20.78 -8.38 -14.39
N THR A 189 -21.96 -8.56 -15.01
CA THR A 189 -23.25 -8.35 -14.35
C THR A 189 -23.83 -9.66 -13.87
N PHE A 190 -24.32 -9.67 -12.63
CA PHE A 190 -25.04 -10.76 -12.00
C PHE A 190 -26.48 -10.28 -11.74
N LYS A 191 -27.47 -10.97 -12.32
CA LYS A 191 -28.90 -10.66 -12.14
C LYS A 191 -29.53 -11.73 -11.25
N PRO A 192 -30.14 -11.40 -10.10
CA PRO A 192 -30.89 -12.39 -9.33
C PRO A 192 -32.33 -12.55 -9.84
N SER A 193 -33.06 -13.55 -9.33
CA SER A 193 -34.51 -13.72 -9.56
C SER A 193 -35.35 -12.64 -8.86
N ALA A 194 -34.87 -12.12 -7.74
CA ALA A 194 -35.46 -11.04 -6.97
C ALA A 194 -34.38 -10.07 -6.48
N GLY A 195 -34.64 -8.77 -6.61
CA GLY A 195 -33.70 -7.69 -6.26
C GLY A 195 -32.89 -7.16 -7.44
N ASP A 196 -32.07 -6.14 -7.17
CA ASP A 196 -31.32 -5.44 -8.22
C ASP A 196 -30.08 -6.21 -8.68
N ALA A 197 -29.82 -6.16 -9.98
CA ALA A 197 -28.58 -6.68 -10.55
C ALA A 197 -27.35 -5.98 -9.96
N ILE A 198 -26.27 -6.74 -9.79
CA ILE A 198 -24.97 -6.20 -9.38
C ILE A 198 -23.99 -6.27 -10.55
N SER A 199 -23.12 -5.29 -10.69
CA SER A 199 -22.04 -5.34 -11.67
C SER A 199 -20.69 -5.22 -10.98
N LYS A 200 -19.76 -6.12 -11.29
CA LYS A 200 -18.36 -6.01 -10.91
C LYS A 200 -17.58 -5.47 -12.11
N SER A 201 -16.79 -4.44 -11.90
CA SER A 201 -16.13 -3.69 -12.96
C SER A 201 -14.61 -3.74 -12.79
N ILE A 202 -13.91 -4.34 -13.74
CA ILE A 202 -12.45 -4.49 -13.73
C ILE A 202 -11.85 -3.47 -14.70
N PRO A 203 -10.98 -2.55 -14.24
CA PRO A 203 -10.26 -1.68 -15.14
C PRO A 203 -9.26 -2.49 -15.97
N VAL A 204 -9.22 -2.24 -17.27
CA VAL A 204 -8.24 -2.80 -18.20
C VAL A 204 -7.74 -1.70 -19.14
N ARG A 205 -6.56 -1.88 -19.72
CA ARG A 205 -6.04 -1.05 -20.79
C ARG A 205 -5.91 -1.89 -22.05
N VAL A 206 -6.40 -1.37 -23.17
CA VAL A 206 -6.17 -1.98 -24.49
C VAL A 206 -5.22 -1.07 -25.25
N ASP A 207 -4.04 -1.55 -25.65
CA ASP A 207 -3.02 -0.73 -26.32
C ASP A 207 -2.16 -1.58 -27.25
N ARG A 208 -2.17 -1.28 -28.55
CA ARG A 208 -1.45 -2.07 -29.57
C ARG A 208 0.06 -1.98 -29.38
N GLY A 209 0.69 -3.12 -29.14
CA GLY A 209 2.15 -3.24 -29.05
C GLY A 209 2.77 -2.63 -27.79
N LEU A 210 1.98 -2.16 -26.83
CA LEU A 210 2.52 -1.66 -25.55
C LEU A 210 3.25 -2.77 -24.79
N SER A 211 2.71 -3.99 -24.80
CA SER A 211 3.35 -5.16 -24.19
C SER A 211 4.72 -5.45 -24.81
N ALA A 212 4.81 -5.38 -26.14
CA ALA A 212 6.06 -5.57 -26.87
C ALA A 212 7.09 -4.46 -26.56
N LYS A 213 6.64 -3.20 -26.48
CA LYS A 213 7.49 -2.06 -26.08
C LYS A 213 8.03 -2.24 -24.66
N ALA A 214 7.19 -2.65 -23.71
CA ALA A 214 7.60 -2.90 -22.32
C ALA A 214 8.61 -4.05 -22.24
N ALA A 215 8.36 -5.17 -22.95
CA ALA A 215 9.29 -6.30 -23.00
C ALA A 215 10.66 -5.91 -23.62
N ALA A 216 10.66 -5.11 -24.69
CA ALA A 216 11.89 -4.61 -25.30
C ALA A 216 12.67 -3.70 -24.35
N ALA A 217 11.99 -2.77 -23.66
CA ALA A 217 12.61 -1.90 -22.67
C ALA A 217 13.21 -2.69 -21.49
N LYS A 218 12.50 -3.73 -21.01
CA LYS A 218 12.97 -4.62 -19.95
C LYS A 218 14.24 -5.38 -20.35
N LYS A 219 14.24 -5.97 -21.55
CA LYS A 219 15.44 -6.63 -22.10
C LYS A 219 16.61 -5.64 -22.18
N ARG A 220 16.35 -4.44 -22.69
CA ARG A 220 17.36 -3.38 -22.81
C ARG A 220 17.95 -2.98 -21.46
N ALA A 221 17.12 -2.80 -20.43
CA ALA A 221 17.58 -2.48 -19.07
C ALA A 221 18.50 -3.58 -18.52
N ALA A 222 18.12 -4.85 -18.68
CA ALA A 222 18.92 -5.99 -18.26
C ALA A 222 20.29 -6.06 -19.00
N ASP A 223 20.29 -5.83 -20.32
CA ASP A 223 21.52 -5.80 -21.12
C ASP A 223 22.48 -4.68 -20.64
N ILE A 224 21.94 -3.49 -20.34
CA ILE A 224 22.72 -2.36 -19.80
C ILE A 224 23.24 -2.67 -18.39
N GLU A 225 22.41 -3.21 -17.51
CA GLU A 225 22.82 -3.58 -16.16
C GLU A 225 23.98 -4.59 -16.17
N ALA A 226 23.88 -5.63 -17.00
CA ALA A 226 24.92 -6.63 -17.19
C ALA A 226 26.23 -6.00 -17.70
N LEU A 227 26.15 -5.07 -18.65
CA LEU A 227 27.30 -4.33 -19.15
C LEU A 227 27.96 -3.48 -18.06
N LEU A 228 27.18 -2.72 -17.28
CA LEU A 228 27.71 -1.89 -16.18
C LEU A 228 28.40 -2.75 -15.12
N LYS A 229 27.80 -3.89 -14.73
CA LYS A 229 28.42 -4.86 -13.81
C LYS A 229 29.76 -5.38 -14.35
N SER A 230 29.82 -5.74 -15.64
CA SER A 230 31.07 -6.20 -16.27
C SER A 230 32.18 -5.14 -16.26
N LYS A 231 31.80 -3.86 -16.31
CA LYS A 231 32.70 -2.70 -16.28
C LYS A 231 32.95 -2.13 -14.87
N LYS A 232 32.35 -2.71 -13.83
CA LYS A 232 32.40 -2.21 -12.44
C LYS A 232 31.96 -0.76 -12.30
N GLN A 233 30.93 -0.35 -13.05
CA GLN A 233 30.37 1.00 -13.03
C GLN A 233 29.22 1.11 -12.01
N ASP A 234 29.50 0.82 -10.74
CA ASP A 234 28.49 0.67 -9.70
C ASP A 234 27.67 1.96 -9.46
N ALA A 235 28.27 3.12 -9.69
CA ALA A 235 27.60 4.42 -9.56
C ALA A 235 26.39 4.59 -10.50
N LEU A 236 26.39 3.92 -11.66
CA LEU A 236 25.29 3.98 -12.63
C LEU A 236 24.23 2.88 -12.42
N LEU A 237 24.55 1.84 -11.65
CA LEU A 237 23.60 0.75 -11.37
C LEU A 237 22.38 1.22 -10.58
N SER A 238 22.54 2.18 -9.67
CA SER A 238 21.44 2.78 -8.93
C SER A 238 20.45 3.51 -9.85
N SER A 239 20.94 4.11 -10.94
CA SER A 239 20.10 4.80 -11.92
C SER A 239 19.35 3.85 -12.85
N VAL A 240 19.87 2.63 -13.08
CA VAL A 240 19.13 1.58 -13.80
C VAL A 240 17.86 1.19 -13.06
N ALA A 241 17.91 1.05 -11.73
CA ALA A 241 16.74 0.68 -10.93
C ALA A 241 15.55 1.63 -11.10
N THR A 242 15.81 2.92 -11.30
CA THR A 242 14.75 3.91 -11.57
C THR A 242 14.11 3.72 -12.95
N ALA A 243 14.91 3.45 -13.98
CA ALA A 243 14.39 3.13 -15.31
C ALA A 243 13.60 1.80 -15.30
N GLU A 244 14.13 0.78 -14.63
CA GLU A 244 13.45 -0.51 -14.44
C GLU A 244 12.13 -0.35 -13.69
N TYR A 245 12.05 0.53 -12.70
CA TYR A 245 10.81 0.77 -11.97
C TYR A 245 9.75 1.39 -12.89
N GLN A 246 10.12 2.36 -13.73
CA GLN A 246 9.19 2.94 -14.71
C GLN A 246 8.69 1.92 -15.73
N ILE A 247 9.55 1.00 -16.18
CA ILE A 247 9.17 -0.13 -17.02
C ILE A 247 8.25 -1.09 -16.26
N GLY A 248 8.61 -1.41 -15.01
CA GLY A 248 7.90 -2.31 -14.11
C GLY A 248 6.50 -1.83 -13.71
N LEU A 249 6.19 -0.53 -13.86
CA LEU A 249 4.81 -0.04 -13.73
C LEU A 249 3.86 -0.77 -14.67
N PHE A 250 4.32 -1.17 -15.87
CA PHE A 250 3.53 -2.03 -16.76
C PHE A 250 3.21 -3.36 -16.09
N ASP A 251 4.21 -4.07 -15.56
CA ASP A 251 4.03 -5.39 -14.94
C ASP A 251 3.11 -5.30 -13.71
N LEU A 252 3.31 -4.30 -12.85
CA LEU A 252 2.47 -4.04 -11.68
C LEU A 252 1.02 -3.73 -12.07
N ALA A 253 0.81 -2.90 -13.10
CA ALA A 253 -0.53 -2.60 -13.59
C ALA A 253 -1.17 -3.83 -14.24
N ASN A 254 -0.39 -4.60 -14.98
CA ASN A 254 -0.83 -5.82 -15.65
C ASN A 254 -1.28 -6.88 -14.63
N ALA A 255 -0.60 -6.98 -13.49
CA ALA A 255 -0.99 -7.83 -12.36
C ALA A 255 -2.15 -7.26 -11.51
N GLY A 256 -2.59 -6.03 -11.78
CA GLY A 256 -3.65 -5.35 -11.02
C GLY A 256 -3.21 -4.81 -9.65
N GLU A 257 -1.89 -4.68 -9.42
CA GLU A 257 -1.33 -4.20 -8.15
C GLU A 257 -1.37 -2.67 -8.02
N ILE A 258 -1.41 -1.97 -9.14
CA ILE A 258 -1.51 -0.50 -9.19
C ILE A 258 -2.63 -0.05 -10.12
N ASN A 259 -3.13 1.17 -9.88
CA ASN A 259 -4.19 1.74 -10.69
C ASN A 259 -3.65 2.23 -12.04
N LEU A 260 -3.93 1.46 -13.10
CA LEU A 260 -3.54 1.75 -14.47
C LEU A 260 -4.04 3.09 -15.02
N VAL A 261 -5.14 3.64 -14.48
CA VAL A 261 -5.73 4.90 -14.97
C VAL A 261 -4.86 6.09 -14.61
N ARG A 262 -4.04 5.97 -13.57
CA ARG A 262 -3.15 7.04 -13.09
C ARG A 262 -1.80 7.10 -13.81
N ILE A 263 -1.57 6.22 -14.78
CA ILE A 263 -0.24 6.03 -15.38
C ILE A 263 -0.31 6.24 -16.88
N ASN A 264 0.52 7.16 -17.38
CA ASN A 264 0.80 7.28 -18.79
C ASN A 264 1.95 6.33 -19.16
N PHE A 265 1.62 5.10 -19.56
CA PHE A 265 2.63 4.06 -19.83
C PHE A 265 3.54 4.39 -21.01
N ASN A 266 3.03 5.06 -22.05
CA ASN A 266 3.86 5.48 -23.18
C ASN A 266 4.91 6.50 -22.74
N GLU A 267 4.53 7.46 -21.90
CA GLU A 267 5.46 8.43 -21.32
C GLU A 267 6.44 7.77 -20.34
N ALA A 268 5.97 6.87 -19.47
CA ALA A 268 6.84 6.11 -18.56
C ALA A 268 7.90 5.30 -19.32
N LEU A 269 7.52 4.62 -20.41
CA LEU A 269 8.46 3.87 -21.25
C LEU A 269 9.39 4.79 -22.04
N ALA A 270 8.92 5.95 -22.51
CA ALA A 270 9.77 6.94 -23.17
C ALA A 270 10.82 7.50 -22.21
N ASN A 271 10.41 7.87 -21.00
CA ASN A 271 11.30 8.36 -19.94
C ASN A 271 12.32 7.29 -19.52
N ALA A 272 11.89 6.05 -19.34
CA ALA A 272 12.78 4.94 -19.04
C ALA A 272 13.83 4.74 -20.14
N ASN A 273 13.42 4.74 -21.42
CA ASN A 273 14.35 4.62 -22.53
C ASN A 273 15.35 5.78 -22.61
N ALA A 274 14.89 7.03 -22.37
CA ALA A 274 15.77 8.19 -22.33
C ALA A 274 16.80 8.11 -21.18
N MET A 275 16.40 7.56 -20.02
CA MET A 275 17.36 7.27 -18.93
C MET A 275 18.36 6.20 -19.36
N LEU A 276 17.91 5.10 -19.98
CA LEU A 276 18.77 4.04 -20.47
C LEU A 276 19.74 4.53 -21.56
N ASP A 277 19.34 5.47 -22.42
CA ASP A 277 20.22 6.13 -23.40
C ASP A 277 21.38 6.87 -22.70
N GLN A 278 21.06 7.65 -21.66
CA GLN A 278 22.06 8.39 -20.88
C GLN A 278 23.01 7.44 -20.16
N ILE A 279 22.49 6.41 -19.51
CA ILE A 279 23.27 5.41 -18.78
C ILE A 279 24.20 4.66 -19.73
N ALA A 280 23.70 4.24 -20.91
CA ALA A 280 24.53 3.59 -21.93
C ALA A 280 25.66 4.50 -22.45
N ALA A 281 25.43 5.82 -22.46
CA ALA A 281 26.43 6.83 -22.78
C ALA A 281 27.36 7.18 -21.61
N GLY A 282 27.26 6.49 -20.46
CA GLY A 282 28.07 6.74 -19.27
C GLY A 282 27.67 7.98 -18.46
N LYS A 283 26.47 8.53 -18.70
CA LYS A 283 25.92 9.69 -17.99
C LYS A 283 24.90 9.23 -16.96
N ASP A 284 24.96 9.81 -15.76
CA ASP A 284 23.97 9.56 -14.71
C ASP A 284 22.73 10.46 -14.89
N PRO A 285 21.56 9.93 -15.29
CA PRO A 285 20.33 10.72 -15.42
C PRO A 285 19.79 11.21 -14.07
N LEU A 286 20.28 10.67 -12.96
CA LEU A 286 19.87 10.99 -11.59
C LEU A 286 20.99 11.66 -10.79
N ALA A 287 22.00 12.18 -11.48
CA ALA A 287 23.04 12.98 -10.86
C ALA A 287 22.40 14.07 -9.97
N PRO A 288 23.03 14.42 -8.83
CA PRO A 288 22.45 15.33 -7.86
C PRO A 288 21.93 16.62 -8.51
N ARG A 289 20.62 16.81 -8.44
CA ARG A 289 19.91 17.95 -9.03
C ARG A 289 18.86 18.51 -8.09
N ARG A 290 18.43 19.73 -8.41
CA ARG A 290 17.35 20.46 -7.72
C ARG A 290 15.98 20.04 -8.21
N GLY A 291 14.98 20.49 -7.48
CA GLY A 291 13.58 20.32 -7.83
C GLY A 291 13.06 18.96 -7.44
N ASP A 292 12.12 18.48 -8.23
CA ASP A 292 11.19 17.47 -7.80
C ASP A 292 11.18 16.26 -8.74
N PHE A 293 11.54 15.07 -8.24
CA PHE A 293 11.73 13.90 -9.09
C PHE A 293 11.55 12.56 -8.36
N LYS A 294 11.32 11.51 -9.14
CA LYS A 294 11.15 10.13 -8.67
C LYS A 294 12.45 9.36 -8.83
N LYS A 295 12.77 8.53 -7.84
CA LYS A 295 13.85 7.55 -7.88
C LYS A 295 13.30 6.20 -7.43
N ALA A 296 13.99 5.13 -7.80
CA ALA A 296 13.80 3.82 -7.22
C ALA A 296 15.15 3.16 -6.99
N TYR A 297 15.20 2.26 -6.02
CA TYR A 297 16.36 1.42 -5.76
C TYR A 297 15.91 -0.04 -5.67
N ARG A 298 16.88 -0.94 -5.83
CA ARG A 298 16.67 -2.38 -5.71
C ARG A 298 16.87 -2.77 -4.24
N SER A 299 15.80 -3.21 -3.58
CA SER A 299 15.83 -3.59 -2.16
C SER A 299 16.70 -4.82 -1.97
N LYS A 300 17.64 -4.77 -1.02
CA LYS A 300 18.51 -5.90 -0.69
C LYS A 300 17.77 -7.04 0.04
N VAL A 301 16.53 -6.80 0.46
CA VAL A 301 15.75 -7.76 1.23
C VAL A 301 15.13 -8.83 0.33
N ASP A 302 14.62 -8.44 -0.83
CA ASP A 302 13.86 -9.33 -1.72
C ASP A 302 14.02 -9.01 -3.21
N ASP A 303 15.02 -8.20 -3.58
CA ASP A 303 15.33 -7.80 -4.96
C ASP A 303 14.22 -7.00 -5.67
N THR A 304 13.19 -6.57 -4.92
CA THR A 304 12.11 -5.75 -5.47
C THR A 304 12.54 -4.29 -5.63
N LEU A 305 11.97 -3.61 -6.63
CA LEU A 305 12.19 -2.19 -6.86
C LEU A 305 11.31 -1.36 -5.94
N GLN A 306 11.94 -0.53 -5.11
CA GLN A 306 11.26 0.33 -4.14
C GLN A 306 11.38 1.79 -4.57
N PRO A 307 10.25 2.46 -4.88
CA PRO A 307 10.25 3.85 -5.29
C PRO A 307 10.26 4.79 -4.09
N TYR A 308 10.80 5.97 -4.33
CA TYR A 308 10.65 7.12 -3.46
C TYR A 308 10.64 8.40 -4.29
N ARG A 309 10.05 9.45 -3.74
CA ARG A 309 9.99 10.78 -4.36
C ARG A 309 10.89 11.72 -3.58
N LEU A 310 11.64 12.57 -4.28
CA LEU A 310 12.64 13.45 -3.69
C LEU A 310 12.41 14.88 -4.15
N PHE A 311 12.37 15.79 -3.18
CA PHE A 311 12.40 17.23 -3.40
C PHE A 311 13.72 17.79 -2.89
N VAL A 312 14.35 18.61 -3.73
CA VAL A 312 15.59 19.33 -3.41
C VAL A 312 15.35 20.82 -3.65
N PRO A 313 15.50 21.68 -2.62
CA PRO A 313 15.19 23.10 -2.76
C PRO A 313 15.99 23.79 -3.86
N THR A 314 15.43 24.86 -4.43
CA THR A 314 16.14 25.63 -5.47
C THR A 314 17.42 26.28 -4.94
N SER A 315 17.49 26.53 -3.64
CA SER A 315 18.65 27.09 -2.94
C SER A 315 19.82 26.10 -2.76
N TYR A 316 19.62 24.79 -2.94
CA TYR A 316 20.68 23.79 -2.75
C TYR A 316 21.74 23.88 -3.86
N ASP A 317 22.98 24.23 -3.53
CA ASP A 317 24.10 24.31 -4.47
C ASP A 317 25.21 23.28 -4.20
N GLY A 318 25.03 22.42 -3.20
CA GLY A 318 26.02 21.43 -2.79
C GLY A 318 27.24 22.01 -2.07
N SER A 319 27.28 23.31 -1.75
CA SER A 319 28.38 23.93 -0.99
C SER A 319 28.29 23.65 0.52
N LYS A 320 27.07 23.52 1.05
CA LYS A 320 26.78 23.29 2.47
C LYS A 320 25.89 22.08 2.69
N ALA A 321 25.91 21.56 3.91
CA ALA A 321 25.01 20.50 4.33
C ALA A 321 23.58 21.06 4.53
N TYR A 322 22.56 20.33 4.05
CA TYR A 322 21.14 20.70 4.16
C TYR A 322 20.40 19.77 5.12
N PRO A 323 19.35 20.25 5.80
CA PRO A 323 18.47 19.39 6.57
C PRO A 323 17.64 18.48 5.65
N LEU A 324 17.24 17.32 6.17
CA LEU A 324 16.45 16.31 5.48
C LEU A 324 15.22 15.94 6.29
N ILE A 325 14.05 15.90 5.64
CA ILE A 325 12.84 15.29 6.19
C ILE A 325 12.53 14.00 5.44
N ILE A 326 12.32 12.92 6.20
CA ILE A 326 11.65 11.72 5.72
C ILE A 326 10.14 11.86 6.01
N ALA A 327 9.32 11.92 4.96
CA ALA A 327 7.86 12.09 5.10
C ALA A 327 7.10 10.81 4.70
N LEU A 328 6.45 10.19 5.69
CA LEU A 328 5.82 8.88 5.57
C LEU A 328 4.31 9.00 5.28
N HIS A 329 3.87 8.46 4.14
CA HIS A 329 2.47 8.53 3.71
C HIS A 329 1.53 7.65 4.57
N GLY A 330 0.24 7.98 4.58
CA GLY A 330 -0.81 7.22 5.25
C GLY A 330 -1.28 5.98 4.47
N MET A 331 -2.19 5.21 5.06
CA MET A 331 -2.80 4.05 4.39
C MET A 331 -3.55 4.49 3.12
N GLY A 332 -3.33 3.78 2.01
CA GLY A 332 -3.89 4.13 0.70
C GLY A 332 -3.12 5.22 -0.07
N GLY A 333 -2.09 5.80 0.54
CA GLY A 333 -1.13 6.67 -0.13
C GLY A 333 0.03 5.90 -0.78
N ASP A 334 0.98 6.68 -1.30
CA ASP A 334 2.22 6.25 -1.95
C ASP A 334 3.30 7.35 -1.82
N GLU A 335 4.45 7.16 -2.47
CA GLU A 335 5.57 8.12 -2.46
C GLU A 335 5.22 9.53 -2.98
N ASN A 336 4.10 9.68 -3.69
CA ASN A 336 3.67 10.95 -4.28
C ASN A 336 2.75 11.76 -3.34
N SER A 337 2.28 11.16 -2.25
CA SER A 337 1.18 11.72 -1.44
C SER A 337 1.46 13.11 -0.84
N TYR A 338 2.70 13.38 -0.42
CA TYR A 338 3.07 14.70 0.12
C TYR A 338 3.29 15.79 -0.93
N PHE A 339 3.42 15.40 -2.19
CA PHE A 339 3.87 16.30 -3.26
C PHE A 339 2.76 16.59 -4.27
N ASP A 340 1.84 15.64 -4.44
CA ASP A 340 0.71 15.74 -5.35
C ASP A 340 -0.63 15.72 -4.56
N GLY A 341 -0.63 15.15 -3.35
CA GLY A 341 -1.75 15.16 -2.40
C GLY A 341 -1.65 16.30 -1.38
N TYR A 342 -2.33 16.14 -0.23
CA TYR A 342 -2.35 17.11 0.89
C TYR A 342 -2.32 18.59 0.45
N ALA A 343 -3.40 19.01 -0.22
CA ALA A 343 -3.53 20.33 -0.84
C ALA A 343 -2.47 20.61 -1.93
N ASN A 344 -2.40 19.74 -2.93
CA ASN A 344 -1.56 19.89 -4.13
C ASN A 344 -0.07 20.16 -3.81
N GLY A 345 0.47 19.41 -2.84
CA GLY A 345 1.87 19.50 -2.47
C GLY A 345 2.22 20.64 -1.52
N ALA A 346 1.31 21.07 -0.65
CA ALA A 346 1.57 22.13 0.33
C ALA A 346 2.83 21.86 1.18
N PHE A 347 3.11 20.60 1.51
CA PHE A 347 4.32 20.20 2.24
C PHE A 347 5.60 20.50 1.46
N LYS A 348 5.58 20.26 0.14
CA LYS A 348 6.70 20.53 -0.77
C LYS A 348 6.93 22.04 -0.91
N THR A 349 5.86 22.83 -0.94
CA THR A 349 5.95 24.31 -0.93
C THR A 349 6.56 24.83 0.36
N ALA A 350 6.16 24.29 1.52
CA ALA A 350 6.76 24.65 2.80
C ALA A 350 8.24 24.21 2.88
N ALA A 351 8.59 23.02 2.35
CA ALA A 351 9.97 22.58 2.28
C ALA A 351 10.88 23.50 1.46
N GLU A 352 10.38 24.07 0.35
CA GLU A 352 11.12 25.09 -0.41
C GLU A 352 11.38 26.32 0.46
N ALA A 353 10.34 26.83 1.13
CA ALA A 353 10.42 28.05 1.94
C ALA A 353 11.41 27.93 3.11
N HIS A 354 11.47 26.77 3.75
CA HIS A 354 12.37 26.50 4.87
C HIS A 354 13.74 25.92 4.44
N GLY A 355 13.93 25.58 3.16
CA GLY A 355 15.18 25.05 2.63
C GLY A 355 15.47 23.60 3.05
N TYR A 356 14.47 22.72 3.00
CA TYR A 356 14.60 21.30 3.33
C TYR A 356 14.62 20.40 2.12
N ILE A 357 15.55 19.43 2.10
CA ILE A 357 15.41 18.26 1.24
C ILE A 357 14.33 17.37 1.85
N VAL A 358 13.42 16.84 1.02
CA VAL A 358 12.34 15.94 1.48
C VAL A 358 12.36 14.65 0.68
N ALA A 359 12.44 13.52 1.36
CA ALA A 359 12.28 12.21 0.77
C ALA A 359 10.98 11.54 1.24
N CYS A 360 10.22 11.00 0.31
CA CYS A 360 8.99 10.26 0.57
C CYS A 360 9.16 8.81 0.10
N PRO A 361 9.51 7.86 1.00
CA PRO A 361 9.52 6.45 0.68
C PRO A 361 8.11 5.91 0.40
N LYS A 362 7.98 4.91 -0.47
CA LYS A 362 6.77 4.09 -0.52
C LYS A 362 6.75 3.11 0.66
N GLY A 363 5.63 3.05 1.39
CA GLY A 363 5.44 2.17 2.54
C GLY A 363 5.26 0.67 2.21
N ARG A 364 5.72 0.19 1.05
CA ARG A 364 5.46 -1.14 0.47
C ARG A 364 3.98 -1.50 0.38
N GLN A 365 3.47 -2.21 1.39
CA GLN A 365 2.11 -2.73 1.48
C GLN A 365 1.16 -1.68 2.04
N SER A 366 -0.13 -1.79 1.69
CA SER A 366 -1.15 -0.81 2.08
C SER A 366 -1.29 -0.60 3.59
N ALA A 367 -0.90 -1.57 4.42
CA ALA A 367 -1.00 -1.50 5.89
C ALA A 367 0.30 -1.95 6.59
N SER A 368 1.47 -1.67 6.01
CA SER A 368 2.75 -2.09 6.58
C SER A 368 3.09 -1.47 7.93
N MET A 369 2.47 -0.34 8.29
CA MET A 369 2.81 0.47 9.47
C MET A 369 4.30 0.85 9.54
N TYR A 370 5.01 0.77 8.40
CA TYR A 370 6.47 0.91 8.30
C TYR A 370 7.25 -0.02 9.25
N VAL A 371 6.77 -1.24 9.50
CA VAL A 371 7.53 -2.25 10.28
C VAL A 371 8.25 -3.25 9.37
N GLY A 372 9.29 -3.89 9.91
CA GLY A 372 9.97 -5.01 9.26
C GLY A 372 10.74 -4.60 8.01
N THR A 373 10.25 -4.99 6.83
CA THR A 373 10.91 -4.60 5.56
C THR A 373 10.61 -3.17 5.17
N ALA A 374 9.41 -2.66 5.45
CA ALA A 374 9.08 -1.26 5.15
C ALA A 374 9.91 -0.28 6.00
N GLU A 375 10.29 -0.65 7.22
CA GLU A 375 11.26 0.10 8.05
C GLU A 375 12.64 0.16 7.37
N LYS A 376 13.16 -1.00 6.94
CA LYS A 376 14.44 -1.09 6.25
C LYS A 376 14.45 -0.20 5.01
N ASP A 377 13.35 -0.18 4.27
CA ASP A 377 13.25 0.65 3.08
C ASP A 377 13.31 2.16 3.39
N VAL A 378 12.77 2.61 4.53
CA VAL A 378 12.91 4.01 4.99
C VAL A 378 14.39 4.34 5.22
N MET A 379 15.11 3.44 5.88
CA MET A 379 16.54 3.61 6.18
C MET A 379 17.42 3.53 4.92
N ASP A 380 17.08 2.66 3.98
CA ASP A 380 17.76 2.57 2.68
C ASP A 380 17.56 3.85 1.86
N VAL A 381 16.36 4.44 1.87
CA VAL A 381 16.10 5.74 1.22
C VAL A 381 16.91 6.86 1.89
N LEU A 382 16.97 6.91 3.22
CA LEU A 382 17.83 7.86 3.93
C LEU A 382 19.29 7.73 3.47
N ALA A 383 19.81 6.50 3.42
CA ALA A 383 21.18 6.24 3.00
C ALA A 383 21.43 6.60 1.52
N GLU A 384 20.47 6.34 0.62
CA GLU A 384 20.52 6.75 -0.79
C GLU A 384 20.59 8.29 -0.95
N VAL A 385 19.81 9.02 -0.16
CA VAL A 385 19.81 10.48 -0.18
C VAL A 385 21.13 11.03 0.39
N GLN A 386 21.64 10.47 1.49
CA GLN A 386 22.94 10.86 2.07
C GLN A 386 24.13 10.55 1.15
N ARG A 387 24.04 9.52 0.31
CA ARG A 387 25.05 9.25 -0.74
C ARG A 387 25.05 10.31 -1.83
N SER A 388 23.88 10.84 -2.17
CA SER A 388 23.69 11.73 -3.32
C SER A 388 23.80 13.21 -2.96
N TYR A 389 23.49 13.59 -1.71
CA TYR A 389 23.38 14.97 -1.26
C TYR A 389 24.16 15.20 0.03
N ARG A 390 24.69 16.42 0.22
CA ARG A 390 25.30 16.82 1.49
C ARG A 390 24.21 17.05 2.52
N ILE A 391 23.92 16.04 3.33
CA ILE A 391 22.92 16.12 4.40
C ILE A 391 23.61 16.42 5.73
N ASP A 392 23.03 17.34 6.50
CA ASP A 392 23.43 17.58 7.88
C ASP A 392 22.89 16.44 8.75
N SER A 393 23.78 15.57 9.23
CA SER A 393 23.41 14.38 10.01
C SER A 393 22.78 14.71 11.37
N ASP A 394 22.94 15.94 11.86
CA ASP A 394 22.29 16.41 13.09
C ASP A 394 20.95 17.11 12.80
N ARG A 395 20.51 17.11 11.54
CA ARG A 395 19.24 17.68 11.06
C ARG A 395 18.51 16.74 10.10
N VAL A 396 18.42 15.47 10.49
CA VAL A 396 17.55 14.48 9.86
C VAL A 396 16.28 14.37 10.69
N TYR A 397 15.14 14.61 10.09
CA TYR A 397 13.84 14.63 10.75
C TYR A 397 12.89 13.63 10.11
N MET A 398 11.85 13.25 10.84
CA MET A 398 10.82 12.36 10.32
C MET A 398 9.43 12.81 10.72
N THR A 399 8.51 12.78 9.76
CA THR A 399 7.07 13.02 9.98
C THR A 399 6.25 12.01 9.20
N GLY A 400 4.99 11.85 9.58
CA GLY A 400 4.08 11.01 8.85
C GLY A 400 2.66 11.15 9.37
N HIS A 401 1.70 10.91 8.49
CA HIS A 401 0.28 10.96 8.79
C HIS A 401 -0.34 9.55 8.82
N SER A 402 -1.20 9.26 9.81
CA SER A 402 -1.95 8.00 9.91
C SER A 402 -1.00 6.79 10.04
N MET A 403 -0.99 5.85 9.09
CA MET A 403 0.02 4.80 8.97
C MET A 403 1.45 5.34 9.07
N GLY A 404 1.74 6.48 8.45
CA GLY A 404 3.04 7.15 8.57
C GLY A 404 3.29 7.76 9.94
N GLY A 405 2.25 8.11 10.70
CA GLY A 405 2.38 8.53 12.09
C GLY A 405 2.76 7.37 13.02
N PHE A 406 2.21 6.18 12.78
CA PHE A 406 2.70 4.93 13.41
C PHE A 406 4.13 4.60 12.98
N GLY A 407 4.43 4.76 11.68
CA GLY A 407 5.78 4.59 11.13
C GLY A 407 6.80 5.53 11.77
N THR A 408 6.44 6.78 11.98
CA THR A 408 7.32 7.78 12.60
C THR A 408 7.76 7.35 14.01
N TRP A 409 6.83 6.83 14.82
CA TRP A 409 7.19 6.27 16.14
C TRP A 409 8.04 5.01 16.02
N SER A 410 7.59 4.02 15.26
CA SER A 410 8.24 2.71 15.19
C SER A 410 9.67 2.79 14.63
N VAL A 411 9.87 3.51 13.53
CA VAL A 411 11.19 3.70 12.91
C VAL A 411 12.13 4.47 13.86
N ALA A 412 11.63 5.50 14.57
CA ALA A 412 12.45 6.22 15.53
C ALA A 412 12.86 5.34 16.72
N ILE A 413 11.95 4.51 17.23
CA ILE A 413 12.20 3.55 18.32
C ILE A 413 13.29 2.53 17.94
N ASN A 414 13.28 2.06 16.69
CA ASN A 414 14.25 1.08 16.20
C ASN A 414 15.57 1.73 15.74
N HIS A 415 15.58 3.04 15.50
CA HIS A 415 16.74 3.82 15.09
C HIS A 415 16.92 5.10 15.94
N PRO A 416 17.08 4.98 17.27
CA PRO A 416 17.02 6.11 18.21
C PRO A 416 18.14 7.14 18.05
N ASP A 417 19.18 6.82 17.27
CA ASP A 417 20.33 7.69 17.06
C ASP A 417 20.29 8.51 15.76
N VAL A 418 19.28 8.28 14.92
CA VAL A 418 19.24 8.84 13.57
C VAL A 418 18.59 10.23 13.55
N PHE A 419 17.46 10.38 14.22
CA PHE A 419 16.61 11.56 14.04
C PHE A 419 16.89 12.66 15.07
N ALA A 420 16.88 13.90 14.60
CA ALA A 420 17.05 15.11 15.38
C ALA A 420 15.76 15.49 16.12
N ALA A 421 14.61 15.33 15.46
CA ALA A 421 13.27 15.48 16.01
C ALA A 421 12.26 14.74 15.13
N ILE A 422 11.09 14.41 15.68
CA ILE A 422 10.01 13.72 14.97
C ILE A 422 8.68 14.46 15.09
N ALA A 423 7.80 14.28 14.11
CA ALA A 423 6.46 14.86 14.11
C ALA A 423 5.37 13.87 13.64
N PRO A 424 4.93 12.91 14.49
CA PRO A 424 3.85 11.98 14.17
C PRO A 424 2.47 12.67 14.19
N ILE A 425 1.69 12.52 13.11
CA ILE A 425 0.36 13.09 12.93
C ILE A 425 -0.70 11.98 12.86
N ALA A 426 -1.74 12.04 13.69
CA ALA A 426 -2.85 11.08 13.75
C ALA A 426 -2.39 9.60 13.82
N GLY A 427 -1.34 9.34 14.59
CA GLY A 427 -0.72 8.01 14.73
C GLY A 427 -0.82 7.42 16.14
N GLY A 428 0.10 6.50 16.44
CA GLY A 428 0.26 5.87 17.76
C GLY A 428 1.49 4.95 17.78
N GLY A 429 1.70 4.25 18.88
CA GLY A 429 2.81 3.31 19.00
C GLY A 429 2.72 2.49 20.30
N ASN A 430 3.86 1.92 20.70
CA ASN A 430 3.98 1.21 21.96
C ASN A 430 4.55 2.16 23.05
N PRO A 431 3.76 2.60 24.04
CA PRO A 431 4.26 3.50 25.09
C PRO A 431 5.39 2.89 25.93
N MET A 432 5.49 1.56 26.01
CA MET A 432 6.55 0.90 26.77
C MET A 432 7.94 1.07 26.14
N GLU A 433 8.01 1.42 24.85
CA GLU A 433 9.25 1.58 24.10
C GLU A 433 9.75 3.03 24.08
N ILE A 434 8.92 3.99 24.51
CA ILE A 434 9.24 5.42 24.54
C ILE A 434 10.54 5.76 25.30
N PRO A 435 10.90 5.09 26.41
CA PRO A 435 12.19 5.37 27.06
C PRO A 435 13.41 5.24 26.14
N LYS A 436 13.32 4.49 25.02
CA LYS A 436 14.40 4.37 24.03
C LYS A 436 14.60 5.64 23.19
N VAL A 437 13.59 6.50 23.10
CA VAL A 437 13.54 7.66 22.20
C VAL A 437 13.21 8.98 22.89
N ALA A 438 13.05 8.99 24.21
CA ALA A 438 12.70 10.20 24.96
C ALA A 438 13.70 11.36 24.80
N HIS A 439 14.93 11.08 24.36
CA HIS A 439 15.90 12.14 24.02
C HIS A 439 15.63 12.83 22.68
N ILE A 440 14.72 12.32 21.86
CA ILE A 440 14.31 12.86 20.55
C ILE A 440 13.08 13.77 20.77
N PRO A 441 13.18 15.09 20.53
CA PRO A 441 12.04 16.00 20.61
C PRO A 441 10.90 15.60 19.67
N ALA A 442 9.68 15.53 20.20
CA ALA A 442 8.49 15.10 19.46
C ALA A 442 7.39 16.18 19.38
N LEU A 443 6.95 16.50 18.17
CA LEU A 443 5.69 17.23 17.92
C LEU A 443 4.58 16.22 17.60
N VAL A 444 3.69 15.98 18.54
CA VAL A 444 2.55 15.07 18.33
C VAL A 444 1.32 15.89 17.96
N VAL A 445 0.65 15.54 16.86
CA VAL A 445 -0.59 16.21 16.46
C VAL A 445 -1.72 15.21 16.24
N HIS A 446 -2.90 15.50 16.76
CA HIS A 446 -4.07 14.63 16.63
C HIS A 446 -5.38 15.42 16.74
N GLY A 447 -6.41 15.06 15.98
CA GLY A 447 -7.75 15.64 16.10
C GLY A 447 -8.58 14.90 17.15
N ASP A 448 -9.31 15.60 18.01
CA ASP A 448 -10.15 14.97 19.05
C ASP A 448 -11.40 14.27 18.48
N ALA A 449 -11.79 14.61 17.25
CA ALA A 449 -12.91 14.03 16.50
C ALA A 449 -12.43 12.99 15.47
N ASP A 450 -11.18 12.54 15.55
CA ASP A 450 -10.64 11.49 14.70
C ASP A 450 -11.38 10.15 14.93
N LYS A 451 -12.07 9.70 13.89
CA LYS A 451 -12.85 8.45 13.89
C LYS A 451 -12.09 7.27 13.29
N THR A 452 -10.93 7.50 12.68
CA THR A 452 -10.10 6.45 12.07
C THR A 452 -9.06 5.96 13.08
N VAL A 453 -8.28 6.88 13.65
CA VAL A 453 -7.34 6.59 14.72
C VAL A 453 -7.82 7.30 15.96
N PRO A 454 -8.20 6.60 17.04
CA PRO A 454 -8.68 7.28 18.24
C PRO A 454 -7.59 8.18 18.83
N VAL A 455 -7.94 9.43 19.17
CA VAL A 455 -7.04 10.42 19.79
C VAL A 455 -6.31 9.89 21.04
N ALA A 456 -6.92 8.94 21.74
CA ALA A 456 -6.31 8.23 22.87
C ALA A 456 -4.94 7.60 22.52
N ARG A 457 -4.71 7.19 21.27
CA ARG A 457 -3.42 6.65 20.81
C ARG A 457 -2.29 7.66 20.97
N SER A 458 -2.49 8.91 20.54
CA SER A 458 -1.50 9.98 20.75
C SER A 458 -1.41 10.38 22.22
N ARG A 459 -2.54 10.50 22.93
CA ARG A 459 -2.54 10.85 24.37
C ARG A 459 -1.68 9.86 25.19
N THR A 460 -1.79 8.57 24.91
CA THR A 460 -0.98 7.53 25.58
C THR A 460 0.51 7.68 25.28
N MET A 461 0.91 7.94 24.03
CA MET A 461 2.32 8.16 23.67
C MET A 461 2.89 9.42 24.32
N VAL A 462 2.13 10.52 24.30
CA VAL A 462 2.51 11.80 24.93
C VAL A 462 2.68 11.64 26.44
N ALA A 463 1.79 10.88 27.10
CA ALA A 463 1.91 10.60 28.53
C ALA A 463 3.20 9.82 28.84
N ALA A 464 3.52 8.81 28.02
CA ALA A 464 4.75 8.03 28.17
C ALA A 464 6.02 8.89 27.93
N GLU A 465 6.00 9.79 26.93
CA GLU A 465 7.11 10.74 26.69
C GLU A 465 7.36 11.64 27.88
N LYS A 466 6.29 12.27 28.40
CA LYS A 466 6.37 13.10 29.61
C LYS A 466 6.91 12.32 30.81
N GLN A 467 6.43 11.09 31.00
CA GLN A 467 6.89 10.22 32.08
C GLN A 467 8.37 9.82 31.93
N ALA A 468 8.84 9.65 30.69
CA ALA A 468 10.23 9.32 30.41
C ALA A 468 11.19 10.53 30.56
N GLY A 469 10.65 11.75 30.67
CA GLY A 469 11.40 13.01 30.73
C GLY A 469 11.68 13.63 29.36
N GLY A 470 10.96 13.19 28.33
CA GLY A 470 11.17 13.64 26.95
C GLY A 470 10.56 15.00 26.64
N GLU A 471 11.11 15.64 25.61
CA GLU A 471 10.64 16.92 25.11
C GLU A 471 9.50 16.71 24.11
N VAL A 472 8.26 16.99 24.52
CA VAL A 472 7.07 16.76 23.69
C VAL A 472 6.16 17.98 23.63
N LYS A 473 5.88 18.45 22.42
CA LYS A 473 4.79 19.41 22.12
C LYS A 473 3.60 18.62 21.60
N TYR A 474 2.45 18.73 22.26
CA TYR A 474 1.22 18.07 21.85
C TYR A 474 0.19 19.08 21.38
N ILE A 475 -0.25 18.95 20.12
CA ILE A 475 -1.35 19.73 19.54
C ILE A 475 -2.54 18.79 19.36
N GLU A 476 -3.51 18.89 20.27
CA GLU A 476 -4.82 18.28 20.08
C GLU A 476 -5.73 19.29 19.41
N VAL A 477 -6.18 19.00 18.18
CA VAL A 477 -7.00 19.93 17.38
C VAL A 477 -8.48 19.71 17.71
N PRO A 478 -9.17 20.70 18.31
CA PRO A 478 -10.59 20.59 18.63
C PRO A 478 -11.43 20.43 17.36
N ASN A 479 -12.36 19.47 17.36
CA ASN A 479 -13.16 19.02 16.23
C ASN A 479 -12.32 18.56 15.01
N GLY A 480 -11.03 18.32 15.20
CA GLY A 480 -10.14 17.85 14.14
C GLY A 480 -10.49 16.43 13.72
N SER A 481 -10.69 16.21 12.43
CA SER A 481 -10.86 14.87 11.85
C SER A 481 -9.50 14.23 11.51
N HIS A 482 -9.51 12.98 11.06
CA HIS A 482 -8.31 12.27 10.63
C HIS A 482 -7.50 13.02 9.56
N ILE A 483 -8.18 13.68 8.61
CA ILE A 483 -7.55 14.34 7.46
C ILE A 483 -7.46 15.86 7.62
N SER A 484 -8.47 16.49 8.23
CA SER A 484 -8.58 17.96 8.27
C SER A 484 -7.44 18.64 9.01
N ILE A 485 -6.75 17.92 9.90
CA ILE A 485 -5.63 18.44 10.68
C ILE A 485 -4.31 18.46 9.91
N VAL A 486 -4.17 17.66 8.85
CA VAL A 486 -2.85 17.34 8.27
C VAL A 486 -2.20 18.56 7.63
N VAL A 487 -2.88 19.19 6.67
CA VAL A 487 -2.33 20.35 5.94
C VAL A 487 -2.14 21.57 6.86
N PRO A 488 -3.10 21.94 7.73
CA PRO A 488 -2.91 23.08 8.64
C PRO A 488 -1.69 22.95 9.55
N THR A 489 -1.28 21.73 9.89
CA THR A 489 -0.17 21.45 10.81
C THR A 489 1.22 21.54 10.18
N PHE A 490 1.32 21.66 8.85
CA PHE A 490 2.65 21.62 8.21
C PHE A 490 3.58 22.73 8.69
N ASN A 491 3.09 23.95 8.90
CA ASN A 491 3.94 25.04 9.39
C ASN A 491 4.50 24.72 10.78
N GLU A 492 3.69 24.19 11.70
CA GLU A 492 4.14 23.78 13.02
C GLU A 492 5.18 22.66 12.97
N VAL A 493 5.10 21.77 11.97
CA VAL A 493 6.10 20.73 11.74
C VAL A 493 7.44 21.34 11.33
N PHE A 494 7.44 22.27 10.36
CA PHE A 494 8.68 22.93 9.93
C PHE A 494 9.28 23.82 11.03
N ASP A 495 8.45 24.60 11.74
CA ASP A 495 8.87 25.40 12.89
C ASP A 495 9.48 24.52 14.00
N TRP A 496 8.89 23.36 14.25
CA TRP A 496 9.43 22.39 15.19
C TRP A 496 10.80 21.89 14.72
N PHE A 497 10.95 21.49 13.46
CA PHE A 497 12.23 21.01 12.97
C PHE A 497 13.32 22.10 12.94
N ASP A 498 12.97 23.34 12.63
CA ASP A 498 13.91 24.48 12.67
C ASP A 498 14.44 24.76 14.08
N GLY A 499 13.62 24.51 15.11
CA GLY A 499 14.00 24.68 16.51
C GLY A 499 14.92 23.59 17.07
N HIS A 500 15.13 22.47 16.38
CA HIS A 500 15.80 21.30 16.94
C HIS A 500 16.98 20.81 16.10
N LYS A 501 18.05 20.41 16.79
CA LYS A 501 19.14 19.60 16.24
C LYS A 501 19.34 18.38 17.11
N ARG A 502 19.93 17.32 16.55
CA ARG A 502 20.22 16.10 17.28
C ARG A 502 21.13 16.39 18.48
N LYS A 503 20.73 15.95 19.67
CA LYS A 503 21.53 16.05 20.89
C LYS A 503 22.78 15.16 20.77
N SER A 504 23.95 15.68 21.15
CA SER A 504 25.22 14.94 21.13
C SER A 504 25.17 13.70 22.04
N ALA A 505 26.07 12.74 21.82
CA ALA A 505 26.16 11.53 22.65
C ALA A 505 26.33 11.86 24.15
N ASP A 506 27.07 12.92 24.48
CA ASP A 506 27.27 13.38 25.86
C ASP A 506 25.97 13.95 26.47
N ALA A 507 25.18 14.66 25.68
CA ALA A 507 23.86 15.15 26.10
C ALA A 507 22.85 14.00 26.30
N LYS A 508 22.95 12.93 25.50
CA LYS A 508 22.16 11.70 25.68
C LYS A 508 22.54 10.96 26.96
N ALA A 509 23.84 10.85 27.26
CA ALA A 509 24.35 10.21 28.47
C ALA A 509 23.97 11.00 29.74
N ALA A 510 24.07 12.33 29.70
CA ALA A 510 23.67 13.20 30.82
C ALA A 510 22.15 13.11 31.12
N ALA A 511 21.31 13.03 30.08
CA ALA A 511 19.86 12.83 30.24
C ALA A 511 19.50 11.44 30.81
N ALA A 512 20.31 10.42 30.53
CA ALA A 512 20.13 9.07 31.08
C ALA A 512 20.61 8.93 32.54
N GLN A 513 21.59 9.75 32.96
CA GLN A 513 22.20 9.70 34.30
C GLN A 513 21.57 10.65 35.32
N GLY A 514 20.74 11.62 34.88
CA GLY A 514 20.01 12.53 35.77
C GLY A 514 18.73 11.96 36.39
N LYS A 515 18.62 10.63 36.52
CA LYS A 515 17.47 9.92 37.10
C LYS A 515 17.77 9.34 38.48
#